data_AF-A0A0G0EQ38-F1
#
_entry.id   AF-A0A0G0EQ38-F1
#
_cell.length_a   1.000
_cell.length_b   1.000
_cell.length_c   1.000
_cell.angle_alpha   90.00
_cell.angle_beta   90.00
_cell.angle_gamma   90.00
#
_symmetry.space_group_name_H-M   'P 1'
#
loop_
_entity.id
_entity.type
_entity.pdbx_description
1 polymer ?
#
loop_
_entity_poly.entity_id
_entity_poly.type
_entity_poly.pdbx_seq_one_letter_code
_entity_poly.pdbx_strand_id
1 'polypeptide(L)'
;MNEKTPNPQELKRLQDQKEADQLADYLIRHPNLEPLPPNLAEQVRTEFDSLIASFESKYSLEELHAIIDLTPQEAPNHPLREHARVALIDIVKELNKLKATYGETSPEYQSLKEKYMHLSRAVGMINKNKVDHNR
;
A
#
# COMPACT_ATOMS: atom_id res chain seq x y z
N MET A 1 33.13 -26.22 4.48
CA MET A 1 31.69 -26.14 4.15
C MET A 1 31.47 -24.75 3.59
N ASN A 2 31.11 -24.61 2.31
CA ASN A 2 30.90 -23.28 1.73
C ASN A 2 29.50 -22.80 2.11
N GLU A 3 29.42 -21.93 3.10
CA GLU A 3 28.21 -21.16 3.40
C GLU A 3 27.94 -20.24 2.20
N LYS A 4 27.05 -20.67 1.30
CA LYS A 4 26.43 -19.78 0.32
C LYS A 4 25.52 -18.84 1.10
N THR A 5 26.07 -17.73 1.58
CA THR A 5 25.27 -16.57 1.98
C THR A 5 24.38 -16.20 0.79
N PRO A 6 23.04 -16.16 0.96
CA PRO A 6 22.14 -15.79 -0.12
C PRO A 6 22.53 -14.43 -0.68
N ASN A 7 22.60 -14.34 -2.01
CA ASN A 7 22.83 -13.08 -2.71
C ASN A 7 21.72 -12.07 -2.29
N PRO A 8 22.02 -10.77 -2.13
CA PRO A 8 21.01 -9.74 -1.80
C PRO A 8 19.75 -9.76 -2.68
N GLN A 9 19.86 -10.16 -3.95
CA GLN A 9 18.72 -10.37 -4.86
C GLN A 9 17.88 -11.59 -4.49
N GLU A 10 18.48 -12.66 -3.99
CA GLU A 10 17.75 -13.85 -3.53
C GLU A 10 17.04 -13.56 -2.20
N LEU A 11 17.69 -12.84 -1.28
CA LEU A 11 17.08 -12.34 -0.05
C LEU A 11 15.87 -11.43 -0.34
N LYS A 12 16.03 -10.50 -1.28
CA LYS A 12 14.94 -9.62 -1.71
C LYS A 12 13.80 -10.39 -2.37
N ARG A 13 14.09 -11.35 -3.26
CA ARG A 13 13.05 -12.22 -3.84
C ARG A 13 12.33 -13.01 -2.76
N LEU A 14 13.04 -13.55 -1.78
CA LEU A 14 12.45 -14.27 -0.63
C LEU A 14 11.55 -13.38 0.22
N GLN A 15 11.88 -12.10 0.35
CA GLN A 15 11.14 -11.13 1.15
C GLN A 15 9.92 -10.60 0.40
N ASP A 16 10.07 -10.22 -0.87
CA ASP A 16 8.96 -9.88 -1.78
C ASP A 16 8.01 -11.07 -1.93
N GLN A 17 8.55 -12.29 -2.03
CA GLN A 17 7.76 -13.53 -2.04
C GLN A 17 7.04 -13.72 -0.71
N LYS A 18 7.68 -13.52 0.45
CA LYS A 18 7.02 -13.60 1.76
C LYS A 18 5.92 -12.57 1.94
N GLU A 19 6.11 -11.35 1.47
CA GLU A 19 5.12 -10.26 1.60
C GLU A 19 3.96 -10.46 0.61
N ALA A 20 4.25 -10.88 -0.62
CA ALA A 20 3.24 -11.33 -1.57
C ALA A 20 2.48 -12.55 -1.05
N ASP A 21 3.19 -13.49 -0.40
CA ASP A 21 2.60 -14.67 0.22
C ASP A 21 1.76 -14.26 1.43
N GLN A 22 2.15 -13.26 2.23
CA GLN A 22 1.34 -12.75 3.36
C GLN A 22 0.08 -12.03 2.87
N LEU A 23 0.20 -11.22 1.81
CA LEU A 23 -0.95 -10.58 1.18
C LEU A 23 -1.85 -11.63 0.52
N ALA A 24 -1.28 -12.62 -0.15
CA ALA A 24 -2.02 -13.73 -0.74
C ALA A 24 -2.68 -14.59 0.35
N ASP A 25 -2.00 -14.90 1.46
CA ASP A 25 -2.55 -15.62 2.60
C ASP A 25 -3.72 -14.83 3.21
N TYR A 26 -3.58 -13.50 3.32
CA TYR A 26 -4.66 -12.64 3.77
C TYR A 26 -5.85 -12.67 2.80
N LEU A 27 -5.61 -12.59 1.49
CA LEU A 27 -6.65 -12.68 0.46
C LEU A 27 -7.31 -14.07 0.38
N ILE A 28 -6.56 -15.15 0.65
CA ILE A 28 -7.03 -16.53 0.73
C ILE A 28 -7.84 -16.77 2.00
N ARG A 29 -7.47 -16.12 3.12
CA ARG A 29 -8.18 -16.22 4.41
C ARG A 29 -9.41 -15.33 4.48
N HIS A 30 -9.48 -14.27 3.67
CA HIS A 30 -10.62 -13.34 3.59
C HIS A 30 -11.18 -13.20 2.16
N PRO A 31 -11.56 -14.30 1.48
CA PRO A 31 -12.04 -14.25 0.09
C PRO A 31 -13.44 -13.63 -0.01
N ASN A 32 -14.18 -13.60 1.09
CA ASN A 32 -15.51 -13.01 1.24
C ASN A 32 -15.53 -12.15 2.51
N LEU A 33 -15.03 -10.93 2.43
CA LEU A 33 -15.40 -9.93 3.42
C LEU A 33 -16.90 -9.71 3.28
N GLU A 34 -17.67 -9.99 4.34
CA GLU A 34 -19.09 -9.73 4.31
C GLU A 34 -19.34 -8.22 4.22
N PRO A 35 -20.40 -7.79 3.51
CA PRO A 35 -20.80 -6.39 3.49
C PRO A 35 -21.02 -5.90 4.91
N LEU A 36 -20.41 -4.77 5.26
CA LEU A 36 -20.60 -4.18 6.58
C LEU A 36 -22.03 -3.65 6.72
N PRO A 37 -22.64 -3.74 7.90
CA PRO A 37 -23.88 -3.03 8.18
C PRO A 37 -23.65 -1.51 8.07
N PRO A 38 -24.67 -0.70 7.71
CA PRO A 38 -24.51 0.72 7.40
C PRO A 38 -23.75 1.54 8.45
N ASN A 39 -24.05 1.33 9.73
CA ASN A 39 -23.39 2.05 10.83
C ASN A 39 -21.88 1.74 10.92
N LEU A 40 -21.47 0.51 10.60
CA LEU A 40 -20.05 0.14 10.58
C LEU A 40 -19.37 0.64 9.29
N ALA A 41 -20.09 0.67 8.17
CA ALA A 41 -19.58 1.22 6.92
C ALA A 41 -19.23 2.72 7.06
N GLU A 42 -20.07 3.50 7.74
CA GLU A 42 -19.80 4.91 8.02
C GLU A 42 -18.61 5.09 8.97
N GLN A 43 -18.45 4.22 9.97
CA GLN A 43 -17.29 4.24 10.86
C GLN A 43 -16.00 3.94 10.09
N VAL A 44 -15.99 2.88 9.29
CA VAL A 44 -14.83 2.51 8.46
C VAL A 44 -14.50 3.60 7.45
N ARG A 45 -15.51 4.27 6.88
CA ARG A 45 -15.28 5.42 6.00
C ARG A 45 -14.63 6.59 6.74
N THR A 46 -15.09 6.88 7.96
CA THR A 46 -14.52 7.92 8.81
C THR A 46 -13.07 7.59 9.19
N GLU A 47 -12.79 6.33 9.52
CA GLU A 47 -11.44 5.84 9.80
C GLU A 47 -10.55 5.96 8.56
N PHE A 48 -11.04 5.56 7.38
CA PHE A 48 -10.33 5.74 6.11
C PHE A 48 -9.97 7.20 5.87
N ASP A 49 -10.94 8.12 5.93
CA ASP A 49 -10.67 9.56 5.71
C ASP A 49 -9.70 10.13 6.77
N SER A 50 -9.78 9.64 8.02
CA SER A 50 -8.84 10.02 9.09
C SER A 50 -7.42 9.53 8.82
N LEU A 51 -7.26 8.31 8.31
CA LEU A 51 -5.96 7.76 7.92
C LEU A 51 -5.35 8.53 6.74
N ILE A 52 -6.17 8.92 5.75
CA ILE A 52 -5.73 9.79 4.65
C ILE A 52 -5.24 11.13 5.20
N ALA A 53 -6.02 11.80 6.04
CA ALA A 53 -5.64 13.09 6.63
C ALA A 53 -4.37 12.97 7.49
N SER A 54 -4.24 11.90 8.27
CA SER A 54 -3.03 11.63 9.06
C SER A 54 -1.81 11.37 8.18
N PHE A 55 -1.99 10.74 7.01
CA PHE A 55 -0.92 10.53 6.06
C PHE A 55 -0.44 11.86 5.49
N GLU A 56 -1.35 12.68 4.98
CA GLU A 56 -1.03 13.97 4.36
C GLU A 56 -0.47 14.99 5.37
N SER A 57 -0.88 14.91 6.64
CA SER A 57 -0.28 15.72 7.71
C SER A 57 1.13 15.28 8.07
N LYS A 58 1.50 14.02 7.84
CA LYS A 58 2.78 13.45 8.27
C LYS A 58 3.81 13.41 7.14
N TYR A 59 3.36 13.22 5.90
CA TYR A 59 4.22 13.06 4.74
C TYR A 59 3.85 14.08 3.68
N SER A 60 4.81 14.91 3.27
CA SER A 60 4.62 15.78 2.12
C SER A 60 4.57 14.96 0.84
N LEU A 61 3.50 15.11 0.07
CA LEU A 61 3.35 14.43 -1.22
C LEU A 61 4.40 14.91 -2.23
N GLU A 62 4.80 16.18 -2.15
CA GLU A 62 5.87 16.76 -2.99
C GLU A 62 7.23 16.13 -2.67
N GLU A 63 7.54 15.96 -1.38
CA GLU A 63 8.79 15.30 -0.97
C GLU A 63 8.81 13.84 -1.38
N LEU A 64 7.68 13.14 -1.30
CA LEU A 64 7.55 11.76 -1.77
C LEU A 64 7.70 11.66 -3.30
N HIS A 65 7.10 12.58 -4.06
CA HIS A 65 7.23 12.65 -5.53
C HIS A 65 8.64 13.00 -6.01
N ALA A 66 9.44 13.68 -5.19
CA ALA A 66 10.83 13.96 -5.53
C ALA A 66 11.73 12.70 -5.49
N ILE A 67 11.25 11.61 -4.90
CA ILE A 67 12.02 10.37 -4.72
C ILE A 67 11.97 9.53 -6.01
N ILE A 68 12.77 9.87 -7.01
CA ILE A 68 12.76 9.22 -8.34
C ILE A 68 13.96 8.31 -8.61
N ASP A 69 15.13 8.61 -8.02
CA ASP A 69 16.41 7.95 -8.35
C ASP A 69 16.83 6.86 -7.35
N LEU A 70 15.87 6.24 -6.66
CA LEU A 70 16.18 5.10 -5.79
C LEU A 70 16.15 3.80 -6.55
N THR A 71 17.25 3.06 -6.45
CA THR A 71 17.30 1.69 -6.94
C THR A 71 16.39 0.77 -6.11
N PRO A 72 16.06 -0.43 -6.62
CA PRO A 72 15.28 -1.41 -5.86
C PRO A 72 15.92 -1.79 -4.52
N GLN A 73 17.24 -1.60 -4.33
CA GLN A 73 17.94 -1.88 -3.07
C GLN A 73 17.85 -0.72 -2.08
N GLU A 74 17.85 0.51 -2.57
CA GLU A 74 17.83 1.72 -1.72
C GLU A 74 16.41 2.10 -1.32
N ALA A 75 15.44 1.88 -2.19
CA ALA A 75 14.05 2.30 -1.99
C ALA A 75 13.35 1.74 -0.75
N PRO A 76 13.59 0.48 -0.31
CA PRO A 76 13.04 -0.05 0.94
C PRO A 76 13.73 0.51 2.19
N ASN A 77 14.96 1.00 2.05
CA ASN A 77 15.74 1.56 3.16
C ASN A 77 15.61 3.08 3.26
N HIS A 78 14.92 3.71 2.31
CA HIS A 78 14.76 5.16 2.30
C HIS A 78 13.75 5.57 3.39
N PRO A 79 14.17 6.35 4.39
CA PRO A 79 13.41 6.55 5.62
C PRO A 79 12.05 7.22 5.38
N LEU A 80 11.97 8.16 4.43
CA LEU A 80 10.69 8.82 4.12
C LEU A 80 9.75 7.89 3.36
N ARG A 81 10.19 7.38 2.20
CA ARG A 81 9.44 6.47 1.34
C ARG A 81 8.95 5.21 2.07
N GLU A 82 9.80 4.54 2.85
CA GLU A 82 9.41 3.28 3.49
C GLU A 82 8.37 3.51 4.59
N HIS A 83 8.54 4.55 5.43
CA HIS A 83 7.53 4.88 6.43
C HIS A 83 6.19 5.28 5.80
N ALA A 84 6.22 6.00 4.66
CA ALA A 84 5.01 6.30 3.90
C ALA A 84 4.39 5.04 3.29
N ARG A 85 5.19 4.15 2.69
CA ARG A 85 4.71 2.86 2.16
C ARG A 85 4.03 2.02 3.24
N VAL A 86 4.62 1.93 4.43
CA VAL A 86 4.04 1.18 5.56
C VAL A 86 2.73 1.81 6.02
N ALA A 87 2.63 3.15 6.05
CA ALA A 87 1.38 3.83 6.42
C ALA A 87 0.23 3.57 5.42
N LEU A 88 0.53 3.34 4.13
CA LEU A 88 -0.48 2.97 3.14
C LEU A 88 -1.15 1.62 3.43
N ILE A 89 -0.49 0.72 4.16
CA ILE A 89 -1.02 -0.62 4.45
C ILE A 89 -2.36 -0.51 5.20
N ASP A 90 -2.44 0.35 6.21
CA ASP A 90 -3.67 0.50 6.99
C ASP A 90 -4.78 1.18 6.18
N ILE A 91 -4.43 2.11 5.30
CA ILE A 91 -5.37 2.73 4.36
C ILE A 91 -5.97 1.68 3.41
N VAL A 92 -5.14 0.77 2.88
CA VAL A 92 -5.60 -0.32 1.98
C VAL A 92 -6.50 -1.32 2.71
N LYS A 93 -6.23 -1.61 3.99
CA LYS A 93 -7.10 -2.49 4.78
C LYS A 93 -8.51 -1.92 4.88
N GLU A 94 -8.64 -0.64 5.25
CA GLU A 94 -9.97 0.00 5.34
C GLU A 94 -10.63 0.12 3.97
N LEU A 95 -9.88 0.47 2.93
CA LEU A 95 -10.40 0.50 1.56
C LEU A 95 -10.98 -0.86 1.13
N ASN A 96 -10.33 -1.97 1.47
CA ASN A 96 -10.82 -3.31 1.15
C ASN A 96 -12.10 -3.68 1.90
N LYS A 97 -12.26 -3.23 3.16
CA LYS A 97 -13.54 -3.40 3.89
C LYS A 97 -14.67 -2.62 3.21
N LEU A 98 -14.39 -1.41 2.73
CA LEU A 98 -15.35 -0.59 1.97
C LEU A 98 -15.63 -1.19 0.59
N LYS A 99 -14.63 -1.81 -0.07
CA LYS A 99 -14.80 -2.56 -1.32
C LYS A 99 -15.84 -3.66 -1.19
N ALA A 100 -15.76 -4.43 -0.09
CA ALA A 100 -16.69 -5.51 0.19
C ALA A 100 -18.12 -5.02 0.44
N THR A 101 -18.25 -3.81 0.99
CA THR A 101 -19.54 -3.21 1.33
C THR A 101 -20.22 -2.55 0.14
N TYR A 102 -19.51 -1.71 -0.60
CA TYR A 102 -20.09 -0.95 -1.72
C TYR A 102 -19.96 -1.68 -3.07
N GLY A 103 -19.02 -2.62 -3.18
CA GLY A 103 -18.66 -3.27 -4.44
C GLY A 103 -17.70 -2.46 -5.28
N GLU A 104 -16.85 -3.15 -6.04
CA GLU A 104 -15.75 -2.54 -6.80
C GLU A 104 -16.22 -1.54 -7.87
N THR A 105 -17.41 -1.72 -8.44
CA THR A 105 -17.92 -0.85 -9.51
C THR A 105 -18.74 0.32 -8.99
N SER A 106 -18.94 0.45 -7.68
CA SER A 106 -19.71 1.56 -7.12
C SER A 106 -18.97 2.90 -7.26
N PRO A 107 -19.66 3.99 -7.61
CA PRO A 107 -19.06 5.34 -7.63
C PRO A 107 -18.42 5.73 -6.29
N GLU A 108 -19.05 5.36 -5.18
CA GLU A 108 -18.57 5.61 -3.83
C GLU A 108 -17.20 4.95 -3.59
N TYR A 109 -17.07 3.66 -3.93
CA TYR A 109 -15.78 2.97 -3.80
C TYR A 109 -14.74 3.53 -4.77
N GLN A 110 -15.11 3.87 -6.00
CA GLN A 110 -14.17 4.44 -6.96
C GLN A 110 -13.58 5.76 -6.48
N SER A 111 -14.40 6.64 -5.89
CA SER A 111 -13.90 7.89 -5.30
C SER A 111 -12.91 7.64 -4.14
N LEU A 112 -13.20 6.67 -3.27
CA LEU A 112 -12.28 6.29 -2.19
C LEU A 112 -10.97 5.68 -2.73
N LYS A 113 -11.09 4.84 -3.76
CA LYS A 113 -9.95 4.26 -4.47
C LYS A 113 -9.08 5.33 -5.12
N GLU A 114 -9.68 6.36 -5.72
CA GLU A 114 -8.93 7.49 -6.30
C GLU A 114 -8.10 8.24 -5.26
N LYS A 115 -8.67 8.52 -4.08
CA LYS A 115 -7.91 9.12 -2.97
C LYS A 115 -6.71 8.27 -2.57
N TYR A 116 -6.93 6.97 -2.39
CA TYR A 116 -5.84 6.04 -2.10
C TYR A 116 -4.79 6.01 -3.23
N MET A 117 -5.22 5.95 -4.50
CA MET A 117 -4.32 5.93 -5.65
C MET A 117 -3.46 7.20 -5.74
N HIS A 118 -3.99 8.36 -5.33
CA HIS A 118 -3.21 9.58 -5.24
C HIS A 118 -2.02 9.43 -4.30
N LEU A 119 -2.24 8.92 -3.09
CA LEU A 119 -1.17 8.68 -2.11
C LEU A 119 -0.22 7.56 -2.54
N SER A 120 -0.76 6.48 -3.13
CA SER A 120 0.05 5.37 -3.65
C SER A 120 1.00 5.83 -4.74
N ARG A 121 0.53 6.71 -5.64
CA ARG A 121 1.37 7.35 -6.66
C ARG A 121 2.41 8.29 -6.05
N ALA A 122 2.04 9.01 -4.98
CA ALA A 122 2.99 9.81 -4.22
C ALA A 122 4.19 8.99 -3.72
N VAL A 123 3.92 7.85 -3.10
CA VAL A 123 4.97 6.94 -2.60
C VAL A 123 5.78 6.28 -3.73
N GLY A 124 5.13 6.03 -4.86
CA GLY A 124 5.75 5.47 -6.05
C GLY A 124 6.11 3.99 -5.93
N MET A 125 6.07 3.30 -7.06
CA MET A 125 6.38 1.88 -7.17
C MET A 125 7.70 1.66 -7.89
N ILE A 126 8.41 0.59 -7.53
CA ILE A 126 9.68 0.27 -8.21
C ILE A 126 9.39 -0.29 -9.59
N ASN A 127 9.87 0.39 -10.62
CA ASN A 127 9.73 0.03 -12.01
C ASN A 127 11.05 0.28 -12.75
N LYS A 128 11.50 -0.66 -13.59
CA LYS A 128 12.75 -0.54 -14.36
C LYS A 128 13.95 -0.01 -13.55
N ASN A 129 14.11 -0.54 -12.33
CA ASN A 129 15.18 -0.18 -11.38
C ASN A 129 15.12 1.25 -10.80
N LYS A 130 13.99 1.95 -10.88
CA LYS A 130 13.79 3.26 -10.28
C LYS A 130 12.40 3.37 -9.65
N VAL A 131 12.17 4.42 -8.86
CA VAL A 131 10.82 4.73 -8.36
C VAL A 131 10.04 5.43 -9.47
N ASP A 132 8.80 4.98 -9.69
CA ASP A 132 7.88 5.47 -10.71
C ASP A 132 6.54 5.86 -10.05
N HIS A 133 6.15 7.12 -10.24
CA HIS A 133 4.97 7.74 -9.65
C HIS A 133 3.76 7.78 -10.61
N ASN A 134 3.94 7.39 -11.88
CA ASN A 134 2.92 7.55 -12.92
C ASN A 134 2.03 6.32 -13.12
N ARG A 135 2.20 5.30 -12.27
CA ARG A 135 1.64 3.96 -12.50
C ARG A 135 0.57 3.57 -11.49
#